data_AF-A0A7R9C1D5-F1
#
_entry.id   AF-A0A7R9C1D5-F1
#
_cell.length_a   1.000
_cell.length_b   1.000
_cell.length_c   1.000
_cell.angle_alpha   90.00
_cell.angle_beta   90.00
_cell.angle_gamma   90.00
#
_symmetry.space_group_name_H-M   'P 1'
#
loop_
_entity.id
_entity.type
_entity.pdbx_description
1 polymer ?
#
loop_
_entity_poly.entity_id
_entity_poly.type
_entity_poly.pdbx_seq_one_letter_code
_entity_poly.pdbx_strand_id
1 'polypeptide(L)'
;ILHELGYQHEIDEETWAVWAADGGPVPLQVENGLCHGIKPWCSGAEFIHKALISFKDQQGQSQLCIIDLNQSLITIDLAHWQAIGMQGTQTARVNFQEIAVKLIGHPNDYLDRVGFWHGAAGVAACWYGAAVRLVDELQQSCLKAPNPFKKMYLGQLATRLAVTRQYFQYIAQLIDSQPKLSHERDVRILRAQAEQSCLEDGHPDHEAVGKTVQAFALAHDMSYLHVLIWAWHWARPLDPRINWQKARAYNLTQAQLIKKRQAIMQFKSQIETDESTGNAAILSPAIIELPYSIKAVENTSLDASSKVKKSIRQRLPQPLIILIGIACFIIFMVEGAAMDWSGIYLTQQYGVNTAFAGLAYTFFAIAMTTGRFTGHYLIRYFGEKKLLTYSAICATLGLALVSIAPYWWLVLVGYTLVGTGCSNIVPIMFSRAGRQTVMPSAVALSCVSTMAYTGILVGPAFIG
;
A
#
# COMPACT_ATOMS: atom_id res chain seq x y z
N ILE A 1 35.72 -2.90 -3.46
CA ILE A 1 35.58 -4.37 -3.60
C ILE A 1 36.81 -5.01 -4.25
N LEU A 2 37.02 -4.83 -5.56
CA LEU A 2 38.13 -5.45 -6.30
C LEU A 2 39.50 -5.18 -5.66
N HIS A 3 39.77 -3.95 -5.23
CA HIS A 3 41.02 -3.60 -4.52
C HIS A 3 41.25 -4.44 -3.26
N GLU A 4 40.28 -4.54 -2.33
CA GLU A 4 40.50 -5.32 -1.10
C GLU A 4 40.47 -6.85 -1.34
N LEU A 5 40.05 -7.32 -2.53
CA LEU A 5 40.20 -8.73 -2.94
C LEU A 5 41.50 -8.99 -3.73
N GLY A 6 42.32 -7.97 -4.01
CA GLY A 6 43.55 -8.12 -4.79
C GLY A 6 43.36 -8.12 -6.32
N TYR A 7 42.18 -7.76 -6.83
CA TYR A 7 41.84 -7.72 -8.25
C TYR A 7 41.85 -6.30 -8.83
N GLN A 8 42.73 -5.43 -8.33
CA GLN A 8 42.83 -4.03 -8.77
C GLN A 8 43.15 -3.84 -10.26
N HIS A 9 43.75 -4.86 -10.89
CA HIS A 9 44.06 -4.88 -12.32
C HIS A 9 42.82 -5.04 -13.21
N GLU A 10 41.69 -5.47 -12.64
CA GLU A 10 40.41 -5.61 -13.35
C GLU A 10 39.62 -4.30 -13.39
N ILE A 11 40.05 -3.27 -12.66
CA ILE A 11 39.36 -1.99 -12.59
C ILE A 11 39.59 -1.24 -13.91
N ASP A 12 38.51 -0.80 -14.54
CA ASP A 12 38.50 0.00 -15.77
C ASP A 12 37.53 1.20 -15.65
N GLU A 13 37.36 1.94 -16.75
CA GLU A 13 36.45 3.10 -16.82
C GLU A 13 35.00 2.73 -17.15
N GLU A 14 34.67 1.45 -17.28
CA GLU A 14 33.30 1.04 -17.59
C GLU A 14 32.36 1.25 -16.39
N THR A 15 31.06 1.19 -16.65
CA THR A 15 30.06 1.27 -15.57
C THR A 15 29.90 -0.11 -14.92
N TRP A 16 30.22 -0.20 -13.63
CA TRP A 16 30.10 -1.43 -12.84
C TRP A 16 28.87 -1.46 -11.96
N ALA A 17 28.31 -2.65 -11.75
CA ALA A 17 27.34 -2.92 -10.68
C ALA A 17 27.77 -4.08 -9.78
N VAL A 18 27.14 -4.14 -8.60
CA VAL A 18 27.25 -5.28 -7.70
C VAL A 18 25.86 -5.87 -7.51
N TRP A 19 25.65 -7.10 -7.95
CA TRP A 19 24.41 -7.84 -7.77
C TRP A 19 24.65 -9.01 -6.82
N ALA A 20 24.51 -8.70 -5.53
CA ALA A 20 24.80 -9.64 -4.44
C ALA A 20 23.54 -10.33 -3.85
N ALA A 21 22.36 -10.06 -4.41
CA ALA A 21 21.11 -10.62 -3.91
C ALA A 21 20.87 -12.02 -4.51
N ASP A 22 20.60 -13.01 -3.66
CA ASP A 22 20.32 -14.38 -4.07
C ASP A 22 18.84 -14.73 -3.88
N GLY A 23 18.29 -15.56 -4.77
CA GLY A 23 16.91 -16.05 -4.69
C GLY A 23 16.34 -16.44 -6.04
N GLY A 24 15.06 -16.80 -6.04
CA GLY A 24 14.32 -17.18 -7.25
C GLY A 24 14.35 -18.70 -7.56
N PRO A 25 13.56 -19.13 -8.56
CA PRO A 25 13.35 -20.56 -8.85
C PRO A 25 14.54 -21.23 -9.55
N VAL A 26 15.35 -20.46 -10.28
CA VAL A 26 16.52 -20.94 -11.03
C VAL A 26 17.70 -20.03 -10.70
N PRO A 27 18.31 -20.16 -9.51
CA PRO A 27 19.40 -19.30 -9.10
C PRO A 27 20.61 -19.45 -10.04
N LEU A 28 21.44 -18.41 -10.10
CA LEU A 28 22.68 -18.46 -10.86
C LEU A 28 23.59 -19.57 -10.34
N GLN A 29 24.10 -20.39 -11.25
CA GLN A 29 25.09 -21.43 -10.99
C GLN A 29 26.31 -21.19 -11.87
N VAL A 30 27.48 -21.56 -11.37
CA VAL A 30 28.75 -21.44 -12.10
C VAL A 30 29.44 -22.79 -12.10
N GLU A 31 29.70 -23.31 -13.29
CA GLU A 31 30.40 -24.57 -13.51
C GLU A 31 31.42 -24.40 -14.62
N ASN A 32 32.65 -24.87 -14.41
CA ASN A 32 33.72 -24.82 -15.41
C ASN A 32 33.99 -23.42 -16.02
N GLY A 33 33.79 -22.35 -15.25
CA GLY A 33 33.99 -20.96 -15.71
C GLY A 33 32.84 -20.39 -16.55
N LEU A 34 31.74 -21.12 -16.67
CA LEU A 34 30.51 -20.67 -17.32
C LEU A 34 29.40 -20.53 -16.28
N CYS A 35 28.57 -19.51 -16.41
CA CYS A 35 27.38 -19.34 -15.59
C CYS A 35 26.09 -19.56 -16.37
N HIS A 36 25.10 -20.08 -15.67
CA HIS A 36 23.75 -20.25 -16.18
C HIS A 36 22.72 -19.99 -15.08
N GLY A 37 21.53 -19.56 -15.48
CA GLY A 37 20.42 -19.31 -14.56
C GLY A 37 20.09 -17.83 -14.44
N ILE A 38 19.38 -17.49 -13.37
CA ILE A 38 18.73 -16.19 -13.23
C ILE A 38 19.28 -15.44 -12.03
N LYS A 39 19.68 -14.19 -12.25
CA LYS A 39 19.96 -13.24 -11.17
C LYS A 39 18.79 -12.25 -11.05
N PRO A 40 18.06 -12.26 -9.93
CA PRO A 40 17.00 -11.30 -9.68
C PRO A 40 17.56 -9.95 -9.19
N TRP A 41 16.73 -8.90 -9.27
CA TRP A 41 16.97 -7.58 -8.68
C TRP A 41 18.25 -6.86 -9.17
N CYS A 42 18.57 -7.05 -10.44
CA CYS A 42 19.72 -6.44 -11.11
C CYS A 42 19.39 -4.98 -11.43
N SER A 43 19.67 -4.08 -10.49
CA SER A 43 19.45 -2.64 -10.67
C SER A 43 20.43 -2.06 -11.68
N GLY A 44 19.93 -1.26 -12.61
CA GLY A 44 20.67 -0.64 -13.70
C GLY A 44 21.01 -1.56 -14.86
N ALA A 45 20.41 -2.75 -14.96
CA ALA A 45 20.84 -3.78 -15.91
C ALA A 45 20.93 -3.33 -17.38
N GLU A 46 20.16 -2.32 -17.82
CA GLU A 46 20.19 -1.81 -19.20
C GLU A 46 21.42 -0.95 -19.54
N PHE A 47 22.14 -0.40 -18.56
CA PHE A 47 23.24 0.55 -18.78
C PHE A 47 24.55 0.19 -18.05
N ILE A 48 24.58 -0.96 -17.37
CA ILE A 48 25.78 -1.50 -16.74
C ILE A 48 26.53 -2.38 -17.76
N HIS A 49 27.86 -2.26 -17.78
CA HIS A 49 28.71 -2.99 -18.71
C HIS A 49 29.36 -4.21 -18.03
N LYS A 50 29.76 -4.07 -16.76
CA LYS A 50 30.33 -5.16 -15.96
C LYS A 50 29.65 -5.31 -14.62
N ALA A 51 29.51 -6.55 -14.17
CA ALA A 51 28.86 -6.84 -12.90
C ALA A 51 29.72 -7.76 -12.02
N LEU A 52 29.77 -7.43 -10.73
CA LEU A 52 30.17 -8.32 -9.67
C LEU A 52 28.93 -9.07 -9.17
N ILE A 53 28.89 -10.38 -9.38
CA ILE A 53 27.71 -11.18 -9.12
C ILE A 53 28.03 -12.26 -8.10
N SER A 54 27.23 -12.30 -7.02
CA SER A 54 27.31 -13.40 -6.04
C SER A 54 26.58 -14.64 -6.56
N PHE A 55 27.01 -15.81 -6.13
CA PHE A 55 26.25 -17.05 -6.27
C PHE A 55 26.58 -18.00 -5.13
N LYS A 56 25.79 -19.07 -5.00
CA LYS A 56 26.06 -20.14 -4.04
C LYS A 56 26.88 -21.24 -4.70
N ASP A 57 28.04 -21.55 -4.13
CA ASP A 57 28.84 -22.69 -4.59
C ASP A 57 28.21 -24.04 -4.18
N GLN A 58 28.87 -25.14 -4.54
CA GLN A 58 28.40 -26.50 -4.22
C GLN A 58 28.29 -26.78 -2.71
N GLN A 59 28.96 -25.99 -1.87
CA GLN A 59 28.91 -26.09 -0.41
C GLN A 59 27.92 -25.08 0.21
N GLY A 60 27.22 -24.29 -0.61
CA GLY A 60 26.29 -23.26 -0.18
C GLY A 60 26.95 -21.98 0.33
N GLN A 61 28.26 -21.81 0.13
CA GLN A 61 29.01 -20.62 0.50
C GLN A 61 28.83 -19.52 -0.57
N SER A 62 28.94 -18.25 -0.18
CA SER A 62 28.77 -17.13 -1.11
C SER A 62 30.06 -16.91 -1.90
N GLN A 63 30.07 -17.19 -3.19
CA GLN A 63 31.20 -16.93 -4.07
C GLN A 63 30.92 -15.74 -5.00
N LEU A 64 31.96 -15.02 -5.42
CA LEU A 64 31.85 -13.84 -6.27
C LEU A 64 32.48 -14.10 -7.65
N CYS A 65 31.86 -13.59 -8.71
CA CYS A 65 32.43 -13.58 -10.05
C CYS A 65 32.26 -12.22 -10.73
N ILE A 66 33.16 -11.95 -11.68
CA ILE A 66 33.06 -10.86 -12.64
C ILE A 66 32.38 -11.41 -13.89
N ILE A 67 31.39 -10.66 -14.39
CA ILE A 67 30.72 -10.93 -15.66
C ILE A 67 30.74 -9.66 -16.51
N ASP A 68 31.17 -9.81 -17.76
CA ASP A 68 30.96 -8.81 -18.82
C ASP A 68 29.57 -8.99 -19.42
N LEU A 69 28.75 -7.95 -19.35
CA LEU A 69 27.35 -7.96 -19.77
C LEU A 69 27.16 -7.72 -21.28
N ASN A 70 28.23 -7.41 -22.01
CA ASN A 70 28.19 -7.28 -23.47
C ASN A 70 28.21 -8.65 -24.19
N GLN A 71 28.38 -9.75 -23.44
CA GLN A 71 28.39 -11.09 -24.01
C GLN A 71 27.03 -11.44 -24.62
N SER A 72 27.08 -12.02 -25.83
CA SER A 72 25.89 -12.61 -26.47
C SER A 72 25.33 -13.72 -25.57
N LEU A 73 23.99 -13.85 -25.53
CA LEU A 73 23.22 -14.80 -24.70
C LEU A 73 22.81 -14.32 -23.29
N ILE A 74 23.02 -13.05 -22.97
CA ILE A 74 22.42 -12.41 -21.80
C ILE A 74 21.05 -11.83 -22.19
N THR A 75 20.01 -12.12 -21.40
CA THR A 75 18.68 -11.55 -21.60
C THR A 75 18.24 -10.76 -20.38
N ILE A 76 17.79 -9.52 -20.60
CA ILE A 76 17.33 -8.59 -19.56
C ILE A 76 15.80 -8.52 -19.61
N ASP A 77 15.13 -8.85 -18.50
CA ASP A 77 13.68 -8.77 -18.35
C ASP A 77 13.29 -7.74 -17.28
N LEU A 78 12.77 -6.61 -17.74
CA LEU A 78 12.25 -5.52 -16.91
C LEU A 78 10.80 -5.72 -16.47
N ALA A 79 10.03 -6.61 -17.13
CA ALA A 79 8.60 -6.73 -16.88
C ALA A 79 8.29 -7.27 -15.47
N HIS A 80 9.27 -7.94 -14.86
CA HIS A 80 9.09 -8.61 -13.58
C HIS A 80 9.19 -7.67 -12.35
N TRP A 81 9.88 -6.53 -12.46
CA TRP A 81 10.02 -5.60 -11.33
C TRP A 81 8.90 -4.55 -11.36
N GLN A 82 7.96 -4.67 -10.43
CA GLN A 82 6.75 -3.83 -10.34
C GLN A 82 6.70 -3.01 -9.03
N ALA A 83 7.85 -2.61 -8.49
CA ALA A 83 7.89 -1.86 -7.23
C ALA A 83 7.29 -0.46 -7.41
N ILE A 84 6.38 -0.03 -6.53
CA ILE A 84 5.73 1.29 -6.62
C ILE A 84 6.77 2.44 -6.56
N GLY A 85 7.88 2.23 -5.85
CA GLY A 85 9.01 3.15 -5.77
C GLY A 85 10.25 2.69 -6.54
N MET A 86 11.21 3.60 -6.75
CA MET A 86 12.50 3.35 -7.41
C MET A 86 12.41 2.85 -8.87
N GLN A 87 11.29 3.06 -9.57
CA GLN A 87 11.12 2.66 -10.99
C GLN A 87 12.25 3.14 -11.91
N GLY A 88 12.85 4.29 -11.61
CA GLY A 88 13.98 4.85 -12.36
C GLY A 88 15.29 4.05 -12.26
N THR A 89 15.41 3.07 -11.36
CA THR A 89 16.60 2.20 -11.29
C THR A 89 16.64 1.14 -12.38
N GLN A 90 15.55 0.97 -13.16
CA GLN A 90 15.44 -0.02 -14.24
C GLN A 90 15.90 -1.41 -13.77
N THR A 91 15.38 -1.82 -12.61
CA THR A 91 15.77 -3.08 -11.99
C THR A 91 15.18 -4.23 -12.77
N ALA A 92 16.05 -5.13 -13.23
CA ALA A 92 15.66 -6.25 -14.07
C ALA A 92 15.91 -7.60 -13.41
N ARG A 93 15.33 -8.63 -14.00
CA ARG A 93 15.82 -9.99 -13.91
C ARG A 93 16.78 -10.22 -15.07
N VAL A 94 17.97 -10.73 -14.79
CA VAL A 94 18.96 -11.04 -15.84
C VAL A 94 19.12 -12.55 -15.93
N ASN A 95 18.96 -13.07 -17.15
CA ASN A 95 19.13 -14.47 -17.48
C ASN A 95 20.47 -14.68 -18.19
N PHE A 96 21.23 -15.66 -17.70
CA PHE A 96 22.52 -16.03 -18.23
C PHE A 96 22.42 -17.43 -18.83
N GLN A 97 22.88 -17.58 -20.08
CA GLN A 97 22.92 -18.86 -20.78
C GLN A 97 24.36 -19.14 -21.20
N GLU A 98 25.07 -19.95 -20.40
CA GLU A 98 26.45 -20.37 -20.66
C GLU A 98 27.42 -19.19 -20.88
N ILE A 99 27.36 -18.21 -19.99
CA ILE A 99 28.16 -16.97 -20.08
C ILE A 99 29.51 -17.17 -19.40
N ALA A 100 30.59 -16.71 -20.02
CA ALA A 100 31.92 -16.80 -19.41
C ALA A 100 32.02 -15.85 -18.21
N VAL A 101 32.57 -16.38 -17.11
CA VAL A 101 32.74 -15.64 -15.87
C VAL A 101 34.16 -15.79 -15.33
N LYS A 102 34.64 -14.77 -14.62
CA LYS A 102 35.89 -14.83 -13.88
C LYS A 102 35.60 -14.93 -12.39
N LEU A 103 35.88 -16.09 -11.79
CA LEU A 103 35.79 -16.26 -10.34
C LEU A 103 36.83 -15.37 -9.64
N ILE A 104 36.41 -14.68 -8.58
CA ILE A 104 37.29 -13.81 -7.81
C ILE A 104 37.13 -14.05 -6.31
N GLY A 105 38.26 -14.08 -5.60
CA GLY A 105 38.29 -14.33 -4.16
C GLY A 105 37.96 -15.78 -3.79
N HIS A 106 38.06 -16.05 -2.48
CA HIS A 106 37.63 -17.28 -1.86
C HIS A 106 36.14 -17.19 -1.45
N PRO A 107 35.47 -18.34 -1.24
CA PRO A 107 34.12 -18.34 -0.71
C PRO A 107 33.99 -17.50 0.56
N ASN A 108 32.96 -16.66 0.61
CA ASN A 108 32.62 -15.67 1.64
C ASN A 108 33.52 -14.42 1.74
N ASP A 109 34.63 -14.30 0.99
CA ASP A 109 35.49 -13.11 1.03
C ASP A 109 34.73 -11.79 0.74
N TYR A 110 33.68 -11.87 -0.09
CA TYR A 110 32.81 -10.71 -0.36
C TYR A 110 32.01 -10.26 0.87
N LEU A 111 31.62 -11.18 1.75
CA LEU A 111 30.83 -10.89 2.94
C LEU A 111 31.72 -10.56 4.15
N ASP A 112 32.90 -11.19 4.23
CA ASP A 112 33.82 -11.08 5.37
C ASP A 112 34.68 -9.81 5.35
N ARG A 113 34.70 -9.12 4.21
CA ARG A 113 35.42 -7.86 4.03
C ARG A 113 34.87 -6.73 4.90
N VAL A 114 35.77 -5.94 5.44
CA VAL A 114 35.47 -4.74 6.25
C VAL A 114 34.60 -3.73 5.47
N GLY A 115 34.93 -3.50 4.20
CA GLY A 115 34.20 -2.56 3.34
C GLY A 115 32.74 -2.94 3.05
N PHE A 116 32.33 -4.20 3.27
CA PHE A 116 30.93 -4.62 3.11
C PHE A 116 30.02 -3.87 4.07
N TRP A 117 30.42 -3.82 5.35
CA TRP A 117 29.66 -3.11 6.38
C TRP A 117 29.74 -1.60 6.23
N HIS A 118 30.89 -1.05 5.82
CA HIS A 118 30.98 0.39 5.52
C HIS A 118 30.03 0.78 4.38
N GLY A 119 29.99 -0.01 3.30
CA GLY A 119 29.03 0.20 2.20
C GLY A 119 27.57 0.08 2.64
N ALA A 120 27.27 -0.84 3.56
CA ALA A 120 25.93 -1.01 4.11
C ALA A 120 25.44 0.22 4.91
N ALA A 121 26.35 1.00 5.52
CA ALA A 121 26.04 2.29 6.13
C ALA A 121 25.66 3.35 5.07
N GLY A 122 26.31 3.33 3.91
CA GLY A 122 25.97 4.21 2.78
C GLY A 122 24.55 4.01 2.27
N VAL A 123 24.08 2.76 2.17
CA VAL A 123 22.68 2.46 1.82
C VAL A 123 21.70 3.04 2.85
N ALA A 124 22.04 2.96 4.15
CA ALA A 124 21.22 3.56 5.19
C ALA A 124 21.12 5.08 5.04
N ALA A 125 22.20 5.74 4.61
CA ALA A 125 22.21 7.18 4.39
C ALA A 125 21.23 7.60 3.28
N CYS A 126 21.12 6.79 2.20
CA CYS A 126 20.14 7.01 1.15
C CYS A 126 18.69 6.96 1.70
N TRP A 127 18.38 5.96 2.53
CA TRP A 127 17.07 5.83 3.17
C TRP A 127 16.78 7.00 4.11
N TYR A 128 17.77 7.39 4.92
CA TYR A 128 17.67 8.54 5.81
C TYR A 128 17.39 9.83 5.03
N GLY A 129 18.07 10.07 3.91
CA GLY A 129 17.82 11.22 3.05
C GLY A 129 16.38 11.27 2.52
N ALA A 130 15.83 10.13 2.12
CA ALA A 130 14.42 10.04 1.73
C ALA A 130 13.48 10.35 2.90
N ALA A 131 13.76 9.83 4.10
CA ALA A 131 12.97 10.09 5.31
C ALA A 131 12.97 11.58 5.70
N VAL A 132 14.12 12.26 5.60
CA VAL A 132 14.23 13.71 5.81
C VAL A 132 13.28 14.47 4.89
N ARG A 133 13.27 14.13 3.59
CA ARG A 133 12.39 14.78 2.60
C ARG A 133 10.90 14.62 2.91
N LEU A 134 10.49 13.45 3.41
CA LEU A 134 9.11 13.18 3.81
C LEU A 134 8.71 13.98 5.05
N VAL A 135 9.61 14.11 6.03
CA VAL A 135 9.37 14.94 7.22
C VAL A 135 9.28 16.41 6.85
N ASP A 136 10.07 16.88 5.88
CA ASP A 136 9.96 18.25 5.36
C ASP A 136 8.57 18.51 4.75
N GLU A 137 8.01 17.56 3.98
CA GLU A 137 6.63 17.68 3.46
C GLU A 137 5.59 17.74 4.58
N LEU A 138 5.75 16.91 5.63
CA LEU A 138 4.88 16.96 6.80
C LEU A 138 4.97 18.32 7.52
N GLN A 139 6.18 18.87 7.66
CA GLN A 139 6.40 20.18 8.24
C GLN A 139 5.69 21.27 7.41
N GLN A 140 5.84 21.26 6.09
CA GLN A 140 5.15 22.19 5.19
C GLN A 140 3.62 22.05 5.29
N SER A 141 3.11 20.82 5.38
CA SER A 141 1.69 20.54 5.62
C SER A 141 1.20 21.14 6.95
N CYS A 142 2.01 21.04 8.01
CA CYS A 142 1.70 21.62 9.32
C CYS A 142 1.69 23.16 9.30
N LEU A 143 2.55 23.79 8.50
CA LEU A 143 2.58 25.25 8.33
C LEU A 143 1.36 25.76 7.55
N LYS A 144 0.97 25.06 6.47
CA LYS A 144 -0.19 25.41 5.64
C LYS A 144 -1.52 25.16 6.35
N ALA A 145 -1.66 24.02 7.03
CA ALA A 145 -2.89 23.59 7.69
C ALA A 145 -2.57 23.03 9.09
N PRO A 146 -2.47 23.90 10.11
CA PRO A 146 -2.09 23.51 11.45
C PRO A 146 -3.07 22.51 12.07
N ASN A 147 -2.57 21.38 12.55
CA ASN A 147 -3.35 20.37 13.26
C ASN A 147 -2.53 19.79 14.44
N PRO A 148 -3.09 19.68 15.66
CA PRO A 148 -2.36 19.18 16.83
C PRO A 148 -1.76 17.77 16.66
N PHE A 149 -2.47 16.84 16.01
CA PHE A 149 -1.98 15.48 15.77
C PHE A 149 -0.83 15.46 14.75
N LYS A 150 -0.94 16.26 13.68
CA LYS A 150 0.18 16.41 12.72
C LYS A 150 1.42 16.99 13.39
N LYS A 151 1.26 17.99 14.26
CA LYS A 151 2.37 18.62 15.01
C LYS A 151 3.01 17.67 16.01
N MET A 152 2.21 16.89 16.74
CA MET A 152 2.71 15.84 17.64
C MET A 152 3.53 14.81 16.86
N TYR A 153 3.00 14.34 15.74
CA TYR A 153 3.66 13.35 14.89
C TYR A 153 4.95 13.89 14.26
N LEU A 154 4.93 15.14 13.78
CA LEU A 154 6.12 15.84 13.34
C LEU A 154 7.20 15.90 14.43
N GLY A 155 6.81 16.17 15.68
CA GLY A 155 7.75 16.16 16.82
C GLY A 155 8.39 14.79 17.08
N GLN A 156 7.61 13.71 16.97
CA GLN A 156 8.11 12.34 17.10
C GLN A 156 9.13 12.00 16.00
N LEU A 157 8.77 12.23 14.73
CA LEU A 157 9.66 11.98 13.60
C LEU A 157 10.91 12.86 13.62
N ALA A 158 10.77 14.15 13.97
CA ALA A 158 11.90 15.07 14.07
C ALA A 158 12.91 14.64 15.14
N THR A 159 12.42 14.21 16.30
CA THR A 159 13.29 13.69 17.38
C THR A 159 14.04 12.45 16.90
N ARG A 160 13.35 11.54 16.21
CA ARG A 160 13.95 10.31 15.70
C ARG A 160 15.00 10.59 14.63
N LEU A 161 14.69 11.42 13.64
CA LEU A 161 15.65 11.81 12.62
C LEU A 161 16.88 12.52 13.22
N ALA A 162 16.70 13.31 14.29
CA ALA A 162 17.81 13.95 14.99
C ALA A 162 18.72 12.93 15.68
N VAL A 163 18.17 11.90 16.34
CA VAL A 163 18.94 10.80 16.94
C VAL A 163 19.67 9.99 15.87
N THR A 164 18.97 9.58 14.81
CA THR A 164 19.56 8.82 13.70
C THR A 164 20.70 9.61 13.05
N ARG A 165 20.56 10.93 12.90
CA ARG A 165 21.64 11.81 12.40
C ARG A 165 22.89 11.78 13.28
N GLN A 166 22.71 11.86 14.60
CA GLN A 166 23.84 11.78 15.54
C GLN A 166 24.52 10.42 15.44
N TYR A 167 23.76 9.35 15.25
CA TYR A 167 24.32 8.02 15.08
C TYR A 167 25.08 7.88 13.76
N PHE A 168 24.61 8.47 12.65
CA PHE A 168 25.38 8.57 11.41
C PHE A 168 26.74 9.26 11.62
N GLN A 169 26.76 10.38 12.37
CA GLN A 169 28.00 11.12 12.66
C GLN A 169 28.98 10.26 13.48
N TYR A 170 28.48 9.54 14.48
CA TYR A 170 29.27 8.59 15.26
C TYR A 170 29.86 7.45 14.41
N ILE A 171 29.06 6.83 13.55
CA ILE A 171 29.51 5.74 12.67
C ILE A 171 30.55 6.24 11.66
N ALA A 172 30.34 7.42 11.07
CA ALA A 172 31.32 8.02 10.17
C ALA A 172 32.68 8.20 10.90
N GLN A 173 32.67 8.75 12.10
CA GLN A 173 33.88 8.91 12.91
C GLN A 173 34.55 7.57 13.27
N LEU A 174 33.77 6.52 13.58
CA LEU A 174 34.32 5.19 13.82
C LEU A 174 34.99 4.60 12.58
N ILE A 175 34.33 4.69 11.42
CA ILE A 175 34.86 4.19 10.15
C ILE A 175 36.16 4.94 9.80
N ASP A 176 36.16 6.26 9.89
CA ASP A 176 37.32 7.09 9.55
C ASP A 176 38.51 6.87 10.51
N SER A 177 38.24 6.70 11.81
CA SER A 177 39.30 6.49 12.81
C SER A 177 39.81 5.05 12.87
N GLN A 178 38.99 4.06 12.49
CA GLN A 178 39.29 2.63 12.58
C GLN A 178 38.88 1.91 11.28
N PRO A 179 39.48 2.26 10.12
CA PRO A 179 39.02 1.78 8.81
C PRO A 179 39.29 0.29 8.56
N LYS A 180 40.11 -0.36 9.42
CA LYS A 180 40.40 -1.80 9.34
C LYS A 180 39.39 -2.66 10.11
N LEU A 181 38.43 -2.06 10.80
CA LEU A 181 37.39 -2.79 11.53
C LEU A 181 36.04 -2.65 10.81
N SER A 182 35.26 -3.72 10.79
CA SER A 182 33.97 -3.76 10.10
C SER A 182 32.92 -2.84 10.73
N HIS A 183 32.98 -2.66 12.05
CA HIS A 183 31.94 -1.98 12.85
C HIS A 183 30.55 -2.56 12.59
N GLU A 184 30.47 -3.85 12.24
CA GLU A 184 29.25 -4.52 11.81
C GLU A 184 28.08 -4.29 12.77
N ARG A 185 28.33 -4.43 14.08
CA ARG A 185 27.30 -4.24 15.12
C ARG A 185 26.71 -2.84 15.04
N ASP A 186 27.55 -1.82 15.03
CA ASP A 186 27.13 -0.42 15.03
C ASP A 186 26.44 -0.06 13.70
N VAL A 187 26.95 -0.55 12.57
CA VAL A 187 26.30 -0.39 11.25
C VAL A 187 24.93 -1.06 11.21
N ARG A 188 24.77 -2.27 11.78
CA ARG A 188 23.46 -2.95 11.85
C ARG A 188 22.47 -2.16 12.68
N ILE A 189 22.90 -1.57 13.80
CA ILE A 189 22.05 -0.69 14.63
C ILE A 189 21.63 0.54 13.82
N LEU A 190 22.57 1.17 13.11
CA LEU A 190 22.30 2.35 12.27
C LEU A 190 21.27 2.03 11.19
N ARG A 191 21.44 0.90 10.49
CA ARG A 191 20.52 0.44 9.45
C ARG A 191 19.13 0.20 10.01
N ALA A 192 19.02 -0.48 11.15
CA ALA A 192 17.74 -0.72 11.80
C ALA A 192 17.05 0.59 12.22
N GLN A 193 17.80 1.58 12.72
CA GLN A 193 17.25 2.88 13.07
C GLN A 193 16.78 3.68 11.85
N ALA A 194 17.57 3.68 10.77
CA ALA A 194 17.22 4.34 9.51
C ALA A 194 15.97 3.71 8.89
N GLU A 195 15.93 2.37 8.81
CA GLU A 195 14.78 1.63 8.32
C GLU A 195 13.53 1.88 9.18
N GLN A 196 13.64 1.87 10.52
CA GLN A 196 12.52 2.16 11.40
C GLN A 196 12.02 3.61 11.25
N SER A 197 12.90 4.55 10.91
CA SER A 197 12.50 5.94 10.59
C SER A 197 11.69 6.04 9.29
N CYS A 198 11.84 5.07 8.38
CA CYS A 198 11.03 4.93 7.17
C CYS A 198 9.78 4.07 7.38
N LEU A 199 9.84 3.02 8.20
CA LEU A 199 8.77 2.05 8.43
C LEU A 199 7.68 2.52 9.39
N GLU A 200 7.96 3.50 10.24
CA GLU A 200 6.94 4.07 11.13
C GLU A 200 5.87 4.89 10.36
N ASP A 201 5.88 4.87 9.02
CA ASP A 201 4.72 5.25 8.20
C ASP A 201 3.59 4.19 8.18
N GLY A 202 3.86 2.96 8.68
CA GLY A 202 2.99 1.78 8.58
C GLY A 202 1.86 1.65 9.62
N HIS A 203 1.24 2.76 10.04
CA HIS A 203 0.21 2.91 11.10
C HIS A 203 0.71 3.18 12.54
N PRO A 204 1.49 4.26 12.74
CA PRO A 204 1.98 4.71 14.06
C PRO A 204 0.87 5.21 15.00
N ASP A 205 -0.31 5.48 14.45
CA ASP A 205 -1.51 5.85 15.18
C ASP A 205 -1.94 4.75 16.16
N HIS A 206 -1.94 3.48 15.74
CA HIS A 206 -2.33 2.37 16.61
C HIS A 206 -1.34 2.13 17.76
N GLU A 207 -0.04 2.21 17.48
CA GLU A 207 0.99 2.00 18.50
C GLU A 207 1.07 3.19 19.48
N ALA A 208 0.96 4.42 18.98
CA ALA A 208 0.89 5.61 19.82
C ALA A 208 -0.36 5.62 20.72
N VAL A 209 -1.53 5.25 20.17
CA VAL A 209 -2.76 5.08 20.95
C VAL A 209 -2.60 3.99 22.00
N GLY A 210 -2.05 2.83 21.64
CA GLY A 210 -1.81 1.73 22.57
C GLY A 210 -0.92 2.12 23.75
N LYS A 211 0.24 2.76 23.47
CA LYS A 211 1.17 3.26 24.49
C LYS A 211 0.53 4.32 25.39
N THR A 212 -0.26 5.23 24.81
CA THR A 212 -0.98 6.28 25.56
C THR A 212 -2.01 5.68 26.51
N VAL A 213 -2.82 4.74 26.03
CA VAL A 213 -3.84 4.05 26.85
C VAL A 213 -3.19 3.25 27.98
N GLN A 214 -2.08 2.57 27.70
CA GLN A 214 -1.32 1.83 28.73
C GLN A 214 -0.78 2.77 29.82
N ALA A 215 -0.15 3.88 29.44
CA ALA A 215 0.38 4.85 30.39
C ALA A 215 -0.72 5.47 31.25
N PHE A 216 -1.86 5.81 30.65
CA PHE A 216 -3.04 6.29 31.37
C PHE A 216 -3.57 5.25 32.35
N ALA A 217 -3.72 3.99 31.92
CA ALA A 217 -4.24 2.93 32.77
C ALA A 217 -3.34 2.69 34.01
N LEU A 218 -2.01 2.68 33.82
CA LEU A 218 -1.05 2.55 34.92
C LEU A 218 -1.10 3.73 35.90
N ALA A 219 -1.23 4.96 35.39
CA ALA A 219 -1.31 6.16 36.23
C ALA A 219 -2.60 6.22 37.07
N HIS A 220 -3.65 5.53 36.63
CA HIS A 220 -4.98 5.51 37.28
C HIS A 220 -5.33 4.15 37.92
N ASP A 221 -4.34 3.25 38.07
CA ASP A 221 -4.51 1.92 38.66
C ASP A 221 -5.63 1.07 37.99
N MET A 222 -5.78 1.25 36.67
CA MET A 222 -6.77 0.56 35.86
C MET A 222 -6.19 -0.67 35.19
N SER A 223 -6.99 -1.72 35.10
CA SER A 223 -6.66 -2.90 34.30
C SER A 223 -6.72 -2.59 32.81
N TYR A 224 -5.72 -3.06 32.07
CA TYR A 224 -5.69 -2.96 30.61
C TYR A 224 -5.34 -4.29 29.96
N LEU A 225 -5.78 -4.48 28.71
CA LEU A 225 -5.51 -5.67 27.91
C LEU A 225 -4.80 -5.27 26.62
N HIS A 226 -3.68 -5.92 26.32
CA HIS A 226 -3.02 -5.78 25.03
C HIS A 226 -3.63 -6.76 24.03
N VAL A 227 -4.28 -6.21 23.00
CA VAL A 227 -4.81 -6.97 21.87
C VAL A 227 -3.84 -6.84 20.71
N LEU A 228 -3.22 -7.94 20.31
CA LEU A 228 -2.22 -7.98 19.24
C LEU A 228 -2.90 -7.96 17.87
N ILE A 229 -3.35 -6.77 17.46
CA ILE A 229 -3.95 -6.54 16.15
C ILE A 229 -2.82 -6.51 15.11
N TRP A 230 -2.94 -7.35 14.07
CA TRP A 230 -2.02 -7.42 12.92
C TRP A 230 -0.60 -7.90 13.24
N ALA A 231 -0.43 -8.64 14.34
CA ALA A 231 0.86 -9.19 14.73
C ALA A 231 1.52 -10.03 13.62
N TRP A 232 0.73 -10.65 12.75
CA TRP A 232 1.23 -11.45 11.61
C TRP A 232 2.04 -10.64 10.58
N HIS A 233 1.97 -9.31 10.57
CA HIS A 233 2.80 -8.47 9.69
C HIS A 233 4.22 -8.22 10.24
N TRP A 234 4.44 -8.35 11.56
CA TRP A 234 5.69 -7.91 12.19
C TRP A 234 6.25 -8.87 13.25
N ALA A 235 5.47 -9.84 13.72
CA ALA A 235 5.86 -10.83 14.72
C ALA A 235 6.12 -12.19 14.09
N ARG A 236 7.14 -12.89 14.58
CA ARG A 236 7.47 -14.26 14.18
C ARG A 236 6.83 -15.26 15.16
N PRO A 237 6.66 -16.54 14.82
CA PRO A 237 6.26 -17.54 15.81
C PRO A 237 7.19 -17.50 17.04
N LEU A 238 6.61 -17.43 18.24
CA LEU A 238 7.32 -17.29 19.52
C LEU A 238 8.17 -16.00 19.66
N ASP A 239 7.78 -14.91 19.00
CA ASP A 239 8.49 -13.62 19.07
C ASP A 239 8.73 -13.18 20.53
N PRO A 240 9.99 -12.90 20.93
CA PRO A 240 10.33 -12.63 22.34
C PRO A 240 9.72 -11.33 22.88
N ARG A 241 9.22 -10.43 22.01
CA ARG A 241 8.51 -9.22 22.42
C ARG A 241 7.14 -9.51 23.01
N ILE A 242 6.56 -10.67 22.70
CA ILE A 242 5.27 -11.10 23.23
C ILE A 242 5.53 -11.96 24.46
N ASN A 243 4.95 -11.59 25.60
CA ASN A 243 5.04 -12.39 26.81
C ASN A 243 4.12 -13.63 26.71
N TRP A 244 4.60 -14.67 26.03
CA TRP A 244 3.84 -15.89 25.77
C TRP A 244 3.39 -16.62 27.03
N GLN A 245 4.09 -16.46 28.16
CA GLN A 245 3.68 -17.03 29.45
C GLN A 245 2.39 -16.41 29.99
N LYS A 246 2.13 -15.14 29.64
CA LYS A 246 0.91 -14.40 30.02
C LYS A 246 -0.10 -14.28 28.87
N ALA A 247 0.31 -14.61 27.65
CA ALA A 247 -0.56 -14.57 26.48
C ALA A 247 -1.67 -15.62 26.63
N ARG A 248 -2.91 -15.22 26.36
CA ARG A 248 -4.05 -16.13 26.33
C ARG A 248 -4.65 -16.13 24.94
N ALA A 249 -4.72 -17.32 24.33
CA ALA A 249 -5.51 -17.53 23.13
C ALA A 249 -6.98 -17.60 23.51
N TYR A 250 -7.81 -16.82 22.83
CA TYR A 250 -9.25 -16.85 23.05
C TYR A 250 -9.91 -17.75 22.00
N ASN A 251 -10.38 -18.91 22.45
CA ASN A 251 -11.12 -19.85 21.58
C ASN A 251 -12.54 -19.30 21.38
N LEU A 252 -12.82 -18.90 20.14
CA LEU A 252 -14.14 -18.39 19.76
C LEU A 252 -15.15 -19.53 19.74
N THR A 253 -16.33 -19.29 20.30
CA THR A 253 -17.45 -20.25 20.21
C THR A 253 -17.96 -20.35 18.78
N GLN A 254 -18.70 -21.41 18.44
CA GLN A 254 -19.26 -21.62 17.10
C GLN A 254 -20.04 -20.39 16.60
N ALA A 255 -20.86 -19.79 17.47
CA ALA A 255 -21.64 -18.60 17.15
C ALA A 255 -20.75 -17.36 16.92
N GLN A 256 -19.65 -17.22 17.64
CA GLN A 256 -18.68 -16.14 17.45
C GLN A 256 -17.86 -16.34 16.17
N LEU A 257 -17.48 -17.58 15.84
CA LEU A 257 -16.83 -17.91 14.57
C LEU A 257 -17.73 -17.60 13.37
N ILE A 258 -19.04 -17.89 13.46
CA ILE A 258 -20.01 -17.52 12.42
C ILE A 258 -20.07 -16.00 12.26
N LYS A 259 -20.17 -15.24 13.35
CA LYS A 259 -20.18 -13.77 13.28
C LYS A 259 -18.87 -13.21 12.73
N LYS A 260 -17.72 -13.80 13.11
CA LYS A 260 -16.41 -13.44 12.57
C LYS A 260 -16.34 -13.72 11.07
N ARG A 261 -16.80 -14.88 10.60
CA ARG A 261 -16.88 -15.19 9.16
C ARG A 261 -17.81 -14.23 8.44
N GLN A 262 -18.99 -13.94 8.99
CA GLN A 262 -19.91 -12.97 8.41
C GLN A 262 -19.28 -11.59 8.28
N ALA A 263 -18.53 -11.14 9.30
CA ALA A 263 -17.78 -9.89 9.26
C ALA A 263 -16.68 -9.90 8.19
N ILE A 264 -15.87 -10.96 8.12
CA ILE A 264 -14.83 -11.12 7.06
C ILE A 264 -15.48 -11.10 5.67
N MET A 265 -16.62 -11.78 5.49
CA MET A 265 -17.38 -11.80 4.23
C MET A 265 -17.98 -10.43 3.84
N GLN A 266 -18.01 -9.45 4.75
CA GLN A 266 -18.37 -8.07 4.40
C GLN A 266 -17.22 -7.32 3.73
N PHE A 267 -15.97 -7.76 3.90
CA PHE A 267 -14.78 -7.16 3.30
C PHE A 267 -14.41 -7.87 1.99
N LYS A 268 -15.36 -7.88 1.03
CA LYS A 268 -15.21 -8.56 -0.27
C LYS A 268 -13.90 -8.24 -0.99
N SER A 269 -13.43 -6.99 -0.93
CA SER A 269 -12.15 -6.58 -1.53
C SER A 269 -10.91 -7.29 -0.96
N GLN A 270 -11.02 -7.91 0.20
CA GLN A 270 -9.94 -8.70 0.81
C GLN A 270 -10.06 -10.19 0.49
N ILE A 271 -11.24 -10.69 0.13
CA ILE A 271 -11.53 -12.13 -0.03
C ILE A 271 -11.88 -12.53 -1.48
N GLU A 272 -12.03 -11.53 -2.35
CA GLU A 272 -12.31 -11.67 -3.78
C GLU A 272 -11.17 -10.96 -4.56
N THR A 273 -10.87 -11.46 -5.76
CA THR A 273 -9.85 -10.92 -6.68
C THR A 273 -10.10 -9.44 -6.98
N ASP A 274 -9.06 -8.62 -6.93
CA ASP A 274 -9.15 -7.21 -7.31
C ASP A 274 -9.18 -7.07 -8.83
N GLU A 275 -10.39 -6.95 -9.38
CA GLU A 275 -10.61 -6.85 -10.82
C GLU A 275 -10.06 -5.55 -11.45
N SER A 276 -9.67 -4.54 -10.64
CA SER A 276 -9.13 -3.27 -11.13
C SER A 276 -7.62 -3.31 -11.39
N THR A 277 -6.88 -4.16 -10.66
CA THR A 277 -5.43 -4.36 -10.81
C THR A 277 -5.06 -5.75 -11.35
N GLY A 278 -6.00 -6.70 -11.34
CA GLY A 278 -5.80 -8.11 -11.72
C GLY A 278 -5.19 -8.97 -10.61
N ASN A 279 -5.01 -8.42 -9.40
CA ASN A 279 -4.38 -9.10 -8.28
C ASN A 279 -5.33 -10.07 -7.56
N ALA A 280 -4.80 -11.18 -7.06
CA ALA A 280 -5.56 -12.17 -6.30
C ALA A 280 -6.16 -11.59 -5.01
N ALA A 281 -7.22 -12.23 -4.49
CA ALA A 281 -7.77 -11.93 -3.17
C ALA A 281 -6.67 -11.96 -2.09
N ILE A 282 -6.66 -10.98 -1.21
CA ILE A 282 -5.65 -10.85 -0.15
C ILE A 282 -5.74 -11.99 0.88
N LEU A 283 -6.95 -12.47 1.16
CA LEU A 283 -7.25 -13.56 2.07
C LEU A 283 -7.73 -14.77 1.26
N SER A 284 -6.99 -15.88 1.33
CA SER A 284 -7.37 -17.10 0.63
C SER A 284 -8.60 -17.75 1.28
N PRO A 285 -9.43 -18.49 0.52
CA PRO A 285 -10.56 -19.24 1.05
C PRO A 285 -10.16 -20.17 2.21
N ALA A 286 -8.96 -20.76 2.14
CA ALA A 286 -8.41 -21.59 3.21
C ALA A 286 -8.24 -20.82 4.53
N ILE A 287 -7.78 -19.57 4.50
CA ILE A 287 -7.62 -18.73 5.70
C ILE A 287 -8.99 -18.32 6.29
N ILE A 288 -10.00 -18.12 5.45
CA ILE A 288 -11.38 -17.77 5.86
C ILE A 288 -12.07 -18.99 6.50
N GLU A 289 -11.79 -20.18 5.95
CA GLU A 289 -12.39 -21.42 6.41
C GLU A 289 -11.65 -22.04 7.58
N LEU A 290 -10.36 -21.75 7.78
CA LEU A 290 -9.51 -22.33 8.83
C LEU A 290 -10.22 -22.28 10.20
N PRO A 291 -10.75 -23.42 10.69
CA PRO A 291 -10.93 -23.56 12.13
C PRO A 291 -9.51 -23.57 12.69
N TYR A 292 -9.25 -22.89 13.80
CA TYR A 292 -7.93 -22.95 14.42
C TYR A 292 -7.61 -24.41 14.83
N SER A 293 -6.99 -25.17 13.93
CA SER A 293 -6.15 -26.34 14.14
C SER A 293 -5.27 -26.51 12.90
N ILE A 294 -3.98 -26.19 13.03
CA ILE A 294 -3.03 -26.27 11.92
C ILE A 294 -2.80 -27.75 11.55
N LYS A 295 -3.09 -28.12 10.30
CA LYS A 295 -2.41 -29.21 9.58
C LYS A 295 -2.07 -28.71 8.17
N ALA A 296 -0.79 -28.82 7.81
CA ALA A 296 -0.17 -28.31 6.58
C ALA A 296 -0.63 -29.07 5.33
N VAL A 297 -0.80 -28.40 4.17
CA VAL A 297 -0.97 -29.05 2.85
C VAL A 297 -0.39 -28.21 1.69
N GLU A 298 0.08 -28.94 0.68
CA GLU A 298 0.99 -28.69 -0.46
C GLU A 298 0.42 -28.01 -1.75
N ASN A 299 1.34 -27.80 -2.71
CA ASN A 299 1.35 -27.05 -3.99
C ASN A 299 0.44 -27.57 -5.15
N THR A 300 0.06 -26.68 -6.10
CA THR A 300 -0.10 -27.02 -7.56
C THR A 300 -0.15 -25.79 -8.52
N SER A 301 0.22 -26.00 -9.80
CA SER A 301 0.74 -25.09 -10.86
C SER A 301 -0.22 -24.77 -12.07
N LEU A 302 0.30 -24.40 -13.26
CA LEU A 302 0.16 -23.16 -14.09
C LEU A 302 -0.31 -23.50 -15.53
N ASP A 303 -1.06 -22.62 -16.25
CA ASP A 303 -1.16 -22.60 -17.74
C ASP A 303 -1.94 -21.36 -18.31
N ALA A 304 -1.28 -20.37 -18.94
CA ALA A 304 -1.93 -19.19 -19.54
C ALA A 304 -1.07 -18.44 -20.59
N SER A 305 -1.15 -18.79 -21.88
CA SER A 305 -0.43 -18.02 -22.92
C SER A 305 -1.19 -17.69 -24.22
N SER A 306 -2.42 -18.16 -24.45
CA SER A 306 -3.06 -18.03 -25.79
C SER A 306 -4.08 -16.88 -25.97
N LYS A 307 -4.46 -16.12 -24.93
CA LYS A 307 -5.62 -15.19 -24.97
C LYS A 307 -5.34 -13.71 -25.37
N VAL A 308 -4.09 -13.28 -25.47
CA VAL A 308 -3.73 -11.83 -25.40
C VAL A 308 -4.18 -10.99 -26.62
N LYS A 309 -4.16 -11.53 -27.85
CA LYS A 309 -4.31 -10.71 -29.08
C LYS A 309 -5.74 -10.23 -29.41
N LYS A 310 -6.82 -10.79 -28.83
CA LYS A 310 -8.21 -10.36 -29.11
C LYS A 310 -8.70 -9.15 -28.29
N SER A 311 -8.01 -8.76 -27.22
CA SER A 311 -8.58 -7.88 -26.16
C SER A 311 -8.53 -6.36 -26.43
N ILE A 312 -7.78 -5.88 -27.44
CA ILE A 312 -7.52 -4.44 -27.59
C ILE A 312 -8.69 -3.70 -28.25
N ARG A 313 -9.42 -4.33 -29.19
CA ARG A 313 -10.50 -3.69 -29.97
C ARG A 313 -11.83 -3.53 -29.21
N GLN A 314 -11.96 -4.12 -28.01
CA GLN A 314 -13.17 -4.09 -27.16
C GLN A 314 -13.12 -3.02 -26.04
N ARG A 315 -12.14 -2.10 -26.05
CA ARG A 315 -11.83 -1.22 -24.91
C ARG A 315 -12.39 0.22 -24.94
N LEU A 316 -13.15 0.64 -25.95
CA LEU A 316 -13.77 1.98 -25.96
C LEU A 316 -15.13 1.97 -25.22
N PRO A 317 -15.40 2.93 -24.30
CA PRO A 317 -16.62 2.93 -23.51
C PRO A 317 -17.86 3.19 -24.38
N GLN A 318 -18.85 2.32 -24.26
CA GLN A 318 -20.09 2.37 -25.04
C GLN A 318 -21.04 3.46 -24.49
N PRO A 319 -21.91 4.08 -25.31
CA PRO A 319 -22.75 5.21 -24.90
C PRO A 319 -23.61 4.97 -23.64
N LEU A 320 -24.10 3.74 -23.45
CA LEU A 320 -24.86 3.35 -22.27
C LEU A 320 -24.02 3.43 -20.98
N ILE A 321 -22.75 3.02 -21.04
CA ILE A 321 -21.82 3.03 -19.90
C ILE A 321 -21.45 4.46 -19.54
N ILE A 322 -21.25 5.30 -20.55
CA ILE A 322 -21.02 6.74 -20.36
C ILE A 322 -22.22 7.39 -19.66
N LEU A 323 -23.45 7.08 -20.10
CA LEU A 323 -24.67 7.60 -19.45
C LEU A 323 -24.76 7.18 -17.98
N ILE A 324 -24.47 5.91 -17.67
CA ILE A 324 -24.44 5.41 -16.29
C ILE A 324 -23.34 6.11 -15.48
N GLY A 325 -22.15 6.26 -16.06
CA GLY A 325 -21.02 6.96 -15.43
C GLY A 325 -21.34 8.42 -15.11
N ILE A 326 -21.99 9.15 -16.03
CA ILE A 326 -22.42 10.54 -15.82
C ILE A 326 -23.46 10.63 -14.70
N ALA A 327 -24.44 9.72 -14.67
CA ALA A 327 -25.42 9.69 -13.60
C ALA A 327 -24.77 9.48 -12.22
N CYS A 328 -23.83 8.52 -12.12
CA CYS A 328 -23.08 8.30 -10.88
C CYS A 328 -22.18 9.49 -10.51
N PHE A 329 -21.52 10.11 -11.50
CA PHE A 329 -20.72 11.32 -11.31
C PHE A 329 -21.53 12.43 -10.66
N ILE A 330 -22.74 12.72 -11.17
CA ILE A 330 -23.61 13.77 -10.62
C ILE A 330 -24.00 13.46 -9.16
N ILE A 331 -24.32 12.21 -8.85
CA ILE A 331 -24.71 11.84 -7.48
C ILE A 331 -23.53 11.93 -6.52
N PHE A 332 -22.34 11.48 -6.91
CA PHE A 332 -21.12 11.60 -6.09
C PHE A 332 -20.65 13.04 -5.95
N MET A 333 -20.89 13.88 -6.96
CA MET A 333 -20.71 15.32 -6.88
C MET A 333 -21.62 15.95 -5.82
N VAL A 334 -22.91 15.58 -5.80
CA VAL A 334 -23.87 16.05 -4.78
C VAL A 334 -23.50 15.53 -3.38
N GLU A 335 -23.07 14.28 -3.28
CA GLU A 335 -22.63 13.66 -2.01
C GLU A 335 -21.38 14.33 -1.44
N GLY A 336 -20.36 14.58 -2.28
CA GLY A 336 -19.17 15.35 -1.90
C GLY A 336 -19.53 16.77 -1.48
N ALA A 337 -20.40 17.45 -2.25
CA ALA A 337 -20.86 18.79 -1.89
C ALA A 337 -21.56 18.84 -0.53
N ALA A 338 -22.39 17.84 -0.23
CA ALA A 338 -23.03 17.73 1.08
C ALA A 338 -22.00 17.45 2.20
N MET A 339 -20.96 16.65 1.93
CA MET A 339 -19.91 16.33 2.90
C MET A 339 -19.06 17.55 3.27
N ASP A 340 -18.61 18.31 2.26
CA ASP A 340 -17.62 19.35 2.47
C ASP A 340 -18.24 20.73 2.73
N TRP A 341 -19.36 21.05 2.06
CA TRP A 341 -19.93 22.41 2.09
C TRP A 341 -21.12 22.58 3.03
N SER A 342 -21.82 21.53 3.43
CA SER A 342 -23.08 21.69 4.19
C SER A 342 -22.89 22.38 5.54
N GLY A 343 -21.80 22.10 6.26
CA GLY A 343 -21.50 22.75 7.53
C GLY A 343 -21.00 24.18 7.37
N ILE A 344 -20.23 24.46 6.32
CA ILE A 344 -19.80 25.81 5.96
C ILE A 344 -21.04 26.64 5.60
N TYR A 345 -21.97 26.09 4.83
CA TYR A 345 -23.21 26.75 4.44
C TYR A 345 -24.07 27.12 5.65
N LEU A 346 -24.27 26.21 6.62
CA LEU A 346 -25.01 26.51 7.84
C LEU A 346 -24.35 27.60 8.71
N THR A 347 -23.02 27.57 8.84
CA THR A 347 -22.28 28.51 9.69
C THR A 347 -22.13 29.88 9.06
N GLN A 348 -21.81 29.96 7.76
CA GLN A 348 -21.58 31.24 7.07
C GLN A 348 -22.87 31.94 6.64
N GLN A 349 -23.85 31.22 6.07
CA GLN A 349 -25.07 31.84 5.56
C GLN A 349 -26.13 32.06 6.65
N TYR A 350 -26.23 31.15 7.62
CA TYR A 350 -27.27 31.19 8.66
C TYR A 350 -26.73 31.49 10.07
N GLY A 351 -25.42 31.69 10.23
CA GLY A 351 -24.81 32.05 11.51
C GLY A 351 -24.94 30.97 12.59
N VAL A 352 -25.15 29.71 12.20
CA VAL A 352 -25.30 28.59 13.15
C VAL A 352 -23.98 28.39 13.91
N ASN A 353 -24.06 28.12 15.22
CA ASN A 353 -22.88 27.83 16.04
C ASN A 353 -22.09 26.64 15.45
N THR A 354 -20.76 26.73 15.43
CA THR A 354 -19.86 25.71 14.86
C THR A 354 -20.06 24.33 15.49
N ALA A 355 -20.51 24.24 16.74
CA ALA A 355 -20.88 22.98 17.41
C ALA A 355 -21.99 22.20 16.65
N PHE A 356 -22.83 22.90 15.89
CA PHE A 356 -23.93 22.33 15.12
C PHE A 356 -23.66 22.28 13.61
N ALA A 357 -22.47 22.67 13.16
CA ALA A 357 -22.12 22.70 11.74
C ALA A 357 -22.29 21.32 11.06
N GLY A 358 -22.03 20.23 11.80
CA GLY A 358 -22.16 18.87 11.29
C GLY A 358 -23.59 18.34 11.15
N LEU A 359 -24.62 19.08 11.60
CA LEU A 359 -26.00 18.57 11.61
C LEU A 359 -26.52 18.27 10.20
N ALA A 360 -26.27 19.14 9.22
CA ALA A 360 -26.74 18.94 7.85
C ALA A 360 -26.23 17.63 7.25
N TYR A 361 -24.92 17.40 7.32
CA TYR A 361 -24.32 16.15 6.85
C TYR A 361 -24.79 14.94 7.67
N THR A 362 -24.99 15.09 8.98
CA THR A 362 -25.48 14.00 9.84
C THR A 362 -26.87 13.53 9.40
N PHE A 363 -27.81 14.45 9.16
CA PHE A 363 -29.15 14.12 8.68
C PHE A 363 -29.12 13.51 7.27
N PHE A 364 -28.28 14.06 6.38
CA PHE A 364 -28.03 13.48 5.05
C PHE A 364 -27.54 12.03 5.16
N ALA A 365 -26.51 11.78 5.98
CA ALA A 365 -25.89 10.47 6.13
C ALA A 365 -26.84 9.44 6.75
N ILE A 366 -27.62 9.82 7.78
CA ILE A 366 -28.65 8.96 8.37
C ILE A 366 -29.72 8.60 7.34
N ALA A 367 -30.23 9.58 6.59
CA ALA A 367 -31.23 9.35 5.56
C ALA A 367 -30.71 8.45 4.44
N MET A 368 -29.49 8.71 3.96
CA MET A 368 -28.82 7.91 2.94
C MET A 368 -28.60 6.46 3.41
N THR A 369 -28.13 6.29 4.64
CA THR A 369 -27.89 4.97 5.25
C THR A 369 -29.20 4.20 5.37
N THR A 370 -30.25 4.82 5.90
CA THR A 370 -31.58 4.23 6.02
C THR A 370 -32.16 3.86 4.65
N GLY A 371 -32.00 4.74 3.65
CA GLY A 371 -32.41 4.48 2.27
C GLY A 371 -31.69 3.29 1.63
N ARG A 372 -30.39 3.10 1.93
CA ARG A 372 -29.61 1.95 1.44
C ARG A 372 -30.06 0.64 2.09
N PHE A 373 -30.34 0.63 3.39
CA PHE A 373 -30.86 -0.56 4.09
C PHE A 373 -32.27 -0.95 3.65
N THR A 374 -33.11 0.03 3.30
CA THR A 374 -34.49 -0.20 2.83
C THR A 374 -34.59 -0.40 1.32
N GLY A 375 -33.50 -0.16 0.58
CA GLY A 375 -33.45 -0.14 -0.89
C GLY A 375 -33.96 -1.43 -1.54
N HIS A 376 -33.55 -2.60 -1.04
CA HIS A 376 -33.96 -3.87 -1.64
C HIS A 376 -35.48 -4.15 -1.49
N TYR A 377 -36.12 -3.63 -0.43
CA TYR A 377 -37.58 -3.69 -0.27
C TYR A 377 -38.28 -2.73 -1.23
N LEU A 378 -37.76 -1.50 -1.37
CA LEU A 378 -38.29 -0.48 -2.29
C LEU A 378 -38.18 -0.93 -3.75
N ILE A 379 -37.09 -1.58 -4.14
CA ILE A 379 -36.90 -2.15 -5.49
C ILE A 379 -37.94 -3.23 -5.75
N ARG A 380 -38.22 -4.11 -4.77
CA ARG A 380 -39.25 -5.17 -4.91
C ARG A 380 -40.66 -4.60 -5.06
N TYR A 381 -40.97 -3.49 -4.42
CA TYR A 381 -42.30 -2.88 -4.44
C TYR A 381 -42.53 -1.97 -5.65
N PHE A 382 -41.59 -1.06 -5.94
CA PHE A 382 -41.75 -0.05 -7.00
C PHE A 382 -41.09 -0.44 -8.34
N GLY A 383 -40.12 -1.36 -8.32
CA GLY A 383 -39.27 -1.67 -9.47
C GLY A 383 -38.14 -0.65 -9.68
N GLU A 384 -37.04 -1.09 -10.29
CA GLU A 384 -35.82 -0.27 -10.44
C GLU A 384 -36.05 1.06 -11.15
N LYS A 385 -36.84 1.06 -12.25
CA LYS A 385 -37.05 2.26 -13.07
C LYS A 385 -37.83 3.34 -12.30
N LYS A 386 -38.94 2.97 -11.65
CA LYS A 386 -39.76 3.93 -10.89
C LYS A 386 -38.99 4.45 -9.67
N LEU A 387 -38.29 3.57 -8.97
CA LEU A 387 -37.49 3.95 -7.81
C LEU A 387 -36.41 4.96 -8.20
N LEU A 388 -35.66 4.72 -9.29
CA LEU A 388 -34.68 5.68 -9.80
C LEU A 388 -35.29 7.05 -10.10
N THR A 389 -36.48 7.09 -10.72
CA THR A 389 -37.17 8.34 -11.03
C THR A 389 -37.60 9.07 -9.76
N TYR A 390 -38.20 8.37 -8.79
CA TYR A 390 -38.61 8.98 -7.52
C TYR A 390 -37.41 9.47 -6.70
N SER A 391 -36.32 8.70 -6.69
CA SER A 391 -35.05 9.07 -6.08
C SER A 391 -34.48 10.35 -6.68
N ALA A 392 -34.44 10.46 -8.01
CA ALA A 392 -33.96 11.66 -8.69
C ALA A 392 -34.84 12.88 -8.39
N ILE A 393 -36.17 12.73 -8.44
CA ILE A 393 -37.11 13.82 -8.10
C ILE A 393 -36.92 14.26 -6.64
N CYS A 394 -36.80 13.31 -5.71
CA CYS A 394 -36.58 13.59 -4.29
C CYS A 394 -35.27 14.33 -4.04
N ALA A 395 -34.18 13.91 -4.70
CA ALA A 395 -32.88 14.59 -4.60
C ALA A 395 -32.95 16.03 -5.14
N THR A 396 -33.59 16.24 -6.30
CA THR A 396 -33.78 17.56 -6.89
C THR A 396 -34.63 18.47 -6.00
N LEU A 397 -35.73 17.98 -5.44
CA LEU A 397 -36.55 18.74 -4.49
C LEU A 397 -35.78 19.08 -3.21
N GLY A 398 -34.97 18.15 -2.70
CA GLY A 398 -34.09 18.39 -1.56
C GLY A 398 -33.07 19.51 -1.84
N LEU A 399 -32.39 19.46 -2.99
CA LEU A 399 -31.43 20.50 -3.40
C LEU A 399 -32.10 21.86 -3.62
N ALA A 400 -33.29 21.89 -4.22
CA ALA A 400 -34.07 23.11 -4.38
C ALA A 400 -34.42 23.70 -3.00
N LEU A 401 -34.87 22.87 -2.06
CA LEU A 401 -35.16 23.30 -0.69
C LEU A 401 -33.93 23.86 0.04
N VAL A 402 -32.76 23.22 -0.08
CA VAL A 402 -31.49 23.73 0.49
C VAL A 402 -31.15 25.12 -0.06
N SER A 403 -31.44 25.36 -1.34
CA SER A 403 -31.09 26.60 -2.05
C SER A 403 -32.00 27.77 -1.72
N ILE A 404 -33.31 27.53 -1.46
CA ILE A 404 -34.30 28.59 -1.20
C ILE A 404 -34.73 28.68 0.26
N ALA A 405 -34.17 27.86 1.14
CA ALA A 405 -34.57 27.79 2.55
C ALA A 405 -34.40 29.16 3.24
N PRO A 406 -35.46 29.72 3.87
CA PRO A 406 -35.32 30.93 4.67
C PRO A 406 -34.73 30.67 6.06
N TYR A 407 -34.77 29.41 6.54
CA TYR A 407 -34.34 29.03 7.88
C TYR A 407 -33.42 27.81 7.85
N TRP A 408 -32.45 27.77 8.78
CA TRP A 408 -31.41 26.72 8.82
C TRP A 408 -31.96 25.29 9.07
N TRP A 409 -33.06 25.14 9.79
CA TRP A 409 -33.66 23.82 10.03
C TRP A 409 -34.32 23.25 8.76
N LEU A 410 -34.79 24.11 7.83
CA LEU A 410 -35.28 23.68 6.52
C LEU A 410 -34.14 23.17 5.64
N VAL A 411 -32.93 23.69 5.82
CA VAL A 411 -31.72 23.15 5.19
C VAL A 411 -31.46 21.71 5.64
N LEU A 412 -31.68 21.39 6.93
CA LEU A 412 -31.58 20.01 7.43
C LEU A 412 -32.60 19.08 6.76
N VAL A 413 -33.85 19.54 6.62
CA VAL A 413 -34.90 18.80 5.91
C VAL A 413 -34.50 18.60 4.44
N GLY A 414 -33.97 19.63 3.79
CA GLY A 414 -33.44 19.58 2.43
C GLY A 414 -32.36 18.51 2.30
N TYR A 415 -31.32 18.54 3.12
CA TYR A 415 -30.26 17.53 3.11
C TYR A 415 -30.75 16.11 3.44
N THR A 416 -31.77 15.96 4.29
CA THR A 416 -32.43 14.67 4.53
C THR A 416 -33.08 14.13 3.25
N LEU A 417 -33.79 14.99 2.50
CA LEU A 417 -34.40 14.64 1.22
C LEU A 417 -33.34 14.30 0.16
N VAL A 418 -32.24 15.08 0.10
CA VAL A 418 -31.12 14.76 -0.80
C VAL A 418 -30.52 13.40 -0.47
N GLY A 419 -30.23 13.12 0.82
CA GLY A 419 -29.70 11.81 1.25
C GLY A 419 -30.64 10.65 0.89
N THR A 420 -31.94 10.84 1.11
CA THR A 420 -32.97 9.85 0.73
C THR A 420 -33.01 9.64 -0.78
N GLY A 421 -33.00 10.70 -1.57
CA GLY A 421 -33.03 10.65 -3.03
C GLY A 421 -31.78 9.97 -3.61
N CYS A 422 -30.59 10.36 -3.16
CA CYS A 422 -29.32 9.81 -3.65
C CYS A 422 -29.06 8.36 -3.23
N SER A 423 -29.68 7.89 -2.14
CA SER A 423 -29.39 6.60 -1.48
C SER A 423 -29.26 5.39 -2.41
N ASN A 424 -30.21 5.25 -3.35
CA ASN A 424 -30.38 4.05 -4.17
C ASN A 424 -29.93 4.22 -5.63
N ILE A 425 -29.62 5.45 -6.08
CA ILE A 425 -29.29 5.69 -7.49
C ILE A 425 -28.00 4.98 -7.87
N VAL A 426 -26.91 5.20 -7.13
CA VAL A 426 -25.59 4.61 -7.43
C VAL A 426 -25.61 3.08 -7.35
N PRO A 427 -26.14 2.43 -6.29
CA PRO A 427 -26.24 0.97 -6.24
C PRO A 427 -27.01 0.36 -7.44
N ILE A 428 -28.13 0.97 -7.84
CA ILE A 428 -28.92 0.48 -8.99
C ILE A 428 -28.13 0.69 -10.29
N MET A 429 -27.43 1.81 -10.44
CA MET A 429 -26.62 2.10 -11.62
C MET A 429 -25.43 1.16 -11.78
N PHE A 430 -24.70 0.87 -10.70
CA PHE A 430 -23.64 -0.14 -10.69
C PHE A 430 -24.18 -1.54 -10.99
N SER A 431 -25.34 -1.91 -10.44
CA SER A 431 -26.02 -3.17 -10.77
C SER A 431 -26.39 -3.26 -12.26
N ARG A 432 -26.85 -2.16 -12.87
CA ARG A 432 -27.12 -2.08 -14.31
C ARG A 432 -25.85 -2.17 -15.16
N ALA A 433 -24.76 -1.51 -14.74
CA ALA A 433 -23.46 -1.60 -15.41
C ALA A 433 -22.84 -3.01 -15.34
N GLY A 434 -23.14 -3.77 -14.29
CA GLY A 434 -22.70 -5.17 -14.17
C GLY A 434 -23.50 -6.16 -15.03
N ARG A 435 -24.80 -5.91 -15.24
CA ARG A 435 -25.72 -6.82 -15.98
C ARG A 435 -25.83 -6.55 -17.48
N GLN A 436 -25.33 -5.42 -17.96
CA GLN A 436 -25.29 -5.13 -19.40
C GLN A 436 -24.35 -6.10 -20.14
N THR A 437 -24.62 -6.33 -21.42
CA THR A 437 -23.86 -7.26 -22.29
C THR A 437 -23.10 -6.55 -23.42
N VAL A 438 -23.11 -5.22 -23.43
CA VAL A 438 -22.52 -4.37 -24.48
C VAL A 438 -20.99 -4.38 -24.40
N MET A 439 -20.41 -4.53 -23.21
CA MET A 439 -18.96 -4.70 -22.99
C MET A 439 -18.70 -5.57 -21.75
N PRO A 440 -17.49 -6.12 -21.55
CA PRO A 440 -17.19 -6.93 -20.37
C PRO A 440 -17.50 -6.18 -19.07
N SER A 441 -18.26 -6.81 -18.16
CA SER A 441 -18.77 -6.18 -16.94
C SER A 441 -17.67 -5.56 -16.08
N ALA A 442 -16.51 -6.22 -15.95
CA ALA A 442 -15.35 -5.68 -15.24
C ALA A 442 -14.86 -4.35 -15.82
N VAL A 443 -14.80 -4.24 -17.15
CA VAL A 443 -14.38 -3.00 -17.83
C VAL A 443 -15.47 -1.92 -17.72
N ALA A 444 -16.75 -2.28 -17.84
CA ALA A 444 -17.85 -1.33 -17.64
C ALA A 444 -17.89 -0.76 -16.22
N LEU A 445 -17.71 -1.60 -15.20
CA LEU A 445 -17.66 -1.21 -13.79
C LEU A 445 -16.42 -0.36 -13.49
N SER A 446 -15.26 -0.70 -14.07
CA SER A 446 -14.05 0.13 -13.96
C SER A 446 -14.27 1.53 -14.57
N CYS A 447 -14.83 1.63 -15.78
CA CYS A 447 -15.14 2.91 -16.41
C CYS A 447 -16.15 3.74 -15.59
N VAL A 448 -17.25 3.13 -15.15
CA VAL A 448 -18.27 3.81 -14.32
C VAL A 448 -17.69 4.26 -12.98
N SER A 449 -16.86 3.44 -12.33
CA SER A 449 -16.21 3.80 -11.06
C SER A 449 -15.26 4.98 -11.23
N THR A 450 -14.43 4.95 -12.27
CA THR A 450 -13.49 6.03 -12.58
C THR A 450 -14.25 7.34 -12.80
N MET A 451 -15.33 7.31 -13.60
CA MET A 451 -16.19 8.48 -13.81
C MET A 451 -16.87 8.92 -12.51
N ALA A 452 -17.46 8.01 -11.75
CA ALA A 452 -18.18 8.32 -10.52
C ALA A 452 -17.28 8.99 -9.47
N TYR A 453 -16.14 8.38 -9.15
CA TYR A 453 -15.20 8.92 -8.14
C TYR A 453 -14.51 10.22 -8.59
N THR A 454 -14.44 10.49 -9.89
CA THR A 454 -14.04 11.82 -10.34
C THR A 454 -15.05 12.88 -9.88
N GLY A 455 -16.34 12.54 -9.76
CA GLY A 455 -17.40 13.45 -9.29
C GLY A 455 -17.23 13.90 -7.85
N ILE A 456 -16.84 13.01 -6.92
CA ILE A 456 -16.61 13.39 -5.51
C ILE A 456 -15.37 14.28 -5.36
N LEU A 457 -14.37 14.15 -6.24
CA LEU A 457 -13.16 14.97 -6.22
C LEU A 457 -13.38 16.35 -6.85
N VAL A 458 -14.05 16.40 -8.01
CA VAL A 458 -14.26 17.63 -8.77
C VAL A 458 -15.39 18.48 -8.18
N GLY A 459 -16.42 17.84 -7.62
CA GLY A 459 -17.62 18.51 -7.14
C GLY A 459 -17.38 19.60 -6.09
N PRO A 460 -16.78 19.26 -4.94
CA PRO A 460 -16.49 20.22 -3.89
C PRO A 460 -15.59 21.37 -4.37
N ALA A 461 -14.60 21.06 -5.22
CA ALA A 461 -13.68 22.06 -5.77
C ALA A 461 -14.33 23.04 -6.76
N PHE A 462 -15.46 22.67 -7.38
CA PHE A 462 -16.19 23.54 -8.31
C PHE A 462 -17.27 24.37 -7.61
N ILE A 463 -17.80 23.88 -6.48
CA ILE A 463 -18.86 24.54 -5.71
C ILE A 463 -18.30 25.58 -4.73
N GLY A 464 -17.11 25.32 -4.17
CA GLY A 464 -16.34 26.30 -3.39
C GLY A 464 -15.64 27.31 -4.25
#